data_AF-A0A3B9AI12-F1
#
_entry.id   AF-A0A3B9AI12-F1
#
_cell.length_a   1.000
_cell.length_b   1.000
_cell.length_c   1.000
_cell.angle_alpha   90.00
_cell.angle_beta   90.00
_cell.angle_gamma   90.00
#
_symmetry.space_group_name_H-M   'P 1'
#
loop_
_entity.id
_entity.type
_entity.pdbx_description
1 polymer ?
#
loop_
_entity_poly.entity_id
_entity_poly.type
_entity_poly.pdbx_seq_one_letter_code
_entity_poly.pdbx_strand_id
1 'polypeptide(L)'
;MENRTYNIYLRDTLFEPNSASGKKATFKKYAYPDSKVLYKVWVYLDGKDLSFVQAVKYHLHPSFKVNQYQIERSLSNPQCALVIWTWGVFNVRAEVTLISGEVLVLNHYLTYPEAFSLEKEIEWVPASSGSLQH
;
A
#
# COMPACT_ATOMS: atom_id res chain seq x y z
N MET A 1 18.72 26.98 8.27
CA MET A 1 17.62 26.14 7.72
C MET A 1 17.20 25.22 8.85
N GLU A 2 15.98 25.37 9.37
CA GLU A 2 15.45 24.46 10.39
C GLU A 2 15.11 23.11 9.73
N ASN A 3 15.70 22.02 10.21
CA ASN A 3 15.26 20.67 9.85
C ASN A 3 13.92 20.39 10.52
N ARG A 4 12.82 20.73 9.84
CA ARG A 4 11.49 20.30 10.28
C ARG A 4 11.39 18.79 10.07
N THR A 5 11.15 18.07 11.16
CA THR A 5 10.93 16.62 11.12
C THR A 5 9.44 16.36 11.06
N TYR A 6 8.96 15.84 9.95
CA TYR A 6 7.56 15.47 9.77
C TYR A 6 7.30 14.06 10.31
N ASN A 7 6.22 13.89 11.07
CA ASN A 7 5.72 12.60 11.51
C ASN A 7 4.87 11.97 10.39
N ILE A 8 5.54 11.52 9.34
CA ILE A 8 4.95 10.85 8.17
C ILE A 8 5.77 9.60 7.88
N TYR A 9 5.10 8.46 7.78
CA TYR A 9 5.69 7.15 7.55
C TYR A 9 4.99 6.46 6.38
N LEU A 10 5.75 5.62 5.67
CA LEU A 10 5.20 4.73 4.67
C LEU A 10 4.97 3.35 5.32
N ARG A 11 3.79 2.76 5.10
CA ARG A 11 3.37 1.50 5.71
C ARG A 11 2.74 0.58 4.68
N ASP A 12 2.63 -0.70 5.02
CA ASP A 12 1.87 -1.69 4.25
C ASP A 12 1.02 -2.61 5.12
N THR A 13 -0.07 -3.15 4.56
CA THR A 13 -0.96 -4.07 5.26
C THR A 13 -1.78 -4.91 4.27
N LEU A 14 -2.26 -6.08 4.72
CA LEU A 14 -3.22 -6.92 3.99
C LEU A 14 -4.67 -6.44 4.15
N PHE A 15 -4.93 -5.66 5.20
CA PHE A 15 -6.26 -5.27 5.60
C PHE A 15 -6.58 -3.89 5.05
N GLU A 16 -7.83 -3.64 4.67
CA GLU A 16 -8.23 -2.30 4.30
C GLU A 16 -8.02 -1.32 5.47
N PRO A 17 -7.21 -0.26 5.29
CA PRO A 17 -6.99 0.73 6.33
C PRO A 17 -8.34 1.35 6.72
N ASN A 18 -8.64 1.40 8.02
CA ASN A 18 -9.87 1.95 8.59
C ASN A 18 -11.16 1.16 8.30
N SER A 19 -11.08 -0.10 7.87
CA SER A 19 -12.29 -0.94 7.74
C SER A 19 -12.89 -1.27 9.12
N ALA A 20 -14.17 -0.96 9.30
CA ALA A 20 -14.94 -1.37 10.49
C ALA A 20 -15.25 -2.89 10.51
N SER A 21 -15.01 -3.57 9.39
CA SER A 21 -15.48 -4.93 9.11
C SER A 21 -14.40 -6.00 9.37
N GLY A 22 -13.77 -6.00 10.54
CA GLY A 22 -12.79 -7.03 10.90
C GLY A 22 -11.55 -7.11 9.98
N LYS A 23 -10.60 -8.00 10.32
CA LYS A 23 -9.34 -8.17 9.57
C LYS A 23 -9.50 -9.17 8.43
N LYS A 24 -10.06 -8.71 7.31
CA LYS A 24 -10.21 -9.51 6.08
C LYS A 24 -9.02 -9.30 5.14
N ALA A 25 -8.34 -10.37 4.76
CA ALA A 25 -7.27 -10.35 3.76
C ALA A 25 -7.75 -10.97 2.45
N THR A 26 -7.51 -10.29 1.31
CA THR A 26 -7.91 -10.80 0.00
C THR A 26 -6.74 -11.41 -0.76
N PHE A 27 -6.97 -12.58 -1.38
CA PHE A 27 -5.97 -13.26 -2.19
C PHE A 27 -6.53 -13.70 -3.56
N LYS A 28 -5.64 -13.90 -4.53
CA LYS A 28 -5.91 -14.51 -5.84
C LYS A 28 -4.99 -15.71 -6.03
N LYS A 29 -5.57 -16.84 -6.43
CA LYS A 29 -4.84 -18.04 -6.85
C LYS A 29 -5.27 -18.40 -8.26
N TYR A 30 -4.32 -18.63 -9.15
CA TYR A 30 -4.62 -19.09 -10.51
C TYR A 30 -4.65 -20.62 -10.55
N ALA A 31 -5.31 -21.20 -11.55
CA ALA A 31 -5.48 -22.66 -11.66
C ALA A 31 -4.21 -23.41 -12.13
N TYR A 32 -3.12 -22.68 -12.44
CA TYR A 32 -1.89 -23.28 -12.96
C TYR A 32 -1.01 -23.86 -11.84
N PRO A 33 -0.38 -25.04 -12.05
CA PRO A 33 0.40 -25.75 -11.03
C PRO A 33 1.50 -24.93 -10.36
N ASP A 34 2.11 -23.98 -11.08
CA ASP A 34 3.20 -23.12 -10.60
C ASP A 34 2.77 -21.66 -10.37
N SER A 35 1.45 -21.41 -10.29
CA SER A 35 0.98 -20.06 -10.07
C SER A 35 1.19 -19.59 -8.64
N LYS A 36 1.83 -18.42 -8.51
CA LYS A 36 2.00 -17.76 -7.22
C LYS A 36 0.66 -17.21 -6.74
N VAL A 37 0.42 -17.33 -5.44
CA VAL A 37 -0.70 -16.65 -4.78
C VAL A 37 -0.38 -15.16 -4.72
N LEU A 38 -1.29 -14.33 -5.24
CA LEU A 38 -1.21 -12.88 -5.12
C LEU A 38 -2.05 -12.41 -3.94
N TYR A 39 -1.50 -11.49 -3.17
CA TYR A 39 -2.16 -10.85 -2.04
C TYR A 39 -2.53 -9.42 -2.43
N LYS A 40 -3.73 -8.98 -2.01
CA LYS A 40 -4.11 -7.57 -2.07
C LYS A 40 -3.41 -6.87 -0.91
N VAL A 41 -2.49 -5.97 -1.23
CA VAL A 41 -1.70 -5.21 -0.24
C VAL A 41 -2.02 -3.74 -0.40
N TRP A 42 -2.28 -3.08 0.72
CA TRP A 42 -2.41 -1.63 0.81
C TRP A 42 -1.07 -1.05 1.20
N VAL A 43 -0.60 -0.07 0.43
CA VAL A 43 0.58 0.74 0.73
C VAL A 43 0.10 2.17 0.96
N TYR A 44 0.41 2.76 2.10
CA TYR A 44 -0.24 4.00 2.53
C TYR A 44 0.65 4.84 3.44
N LEU A 45 0.32 6.12 3.57
CA LEU A 45 0.95 7.01 4.52
C LEU A 45 0.26 6.93 5.89
N ASP A 46 1.08 6.98 6.94
CA ASP A 46 0.65 7.02 8.33
C ASP A 46 1.40 8.13 9.09
N GLY A 47 0.88 8.55 10.24
CA GLY A 47 1.48 9.56 11.10
C GLY A 47 0.59 10.76 11.37
N LYS A 48 1.06 11.67 12.23
CA LYS A 48 0.27 12.81 12.74
C LYS A 48 0.18 13.98 11.76
N ASP A 49 1.12 14.06 10.82
CA ASP A 49 1.33 15.22 9.96
C ASP A 49 0.74 15.03 8.54
N LEU A 50 -0.17 14.07 8.36
CA LEU A 50 -0.80 13.79 7.06
C LEU A 50 -1.62 14.95 6.51
N SER A 51 -2.09 15.87 7.35
CA SER A 51 -2.81 17.08 6.91
C SER A 51 -1.94 18.02 6.05
N PHE A 52 -0.62 17.90 6.13
CA PHE A 52 0.32 18.68 5.32
C PHE A 52 0.64 18.03 3.98
N VAL A 53 0.15 16.82 3.70
CA VAL A 53 0.41 16.11 2.44
C VAL A 53 -0.55 16.61 1.35
N GLN A 54 0.01 16.95 0.20
CA GLN A 54 -0.74 17.26 -1.02
C GLN A 54 -0.93 16.02 -1.90
N ALA A 55 0.16 15.31 -2.19
CA ALA A 55 0.15 14.14 -3.05
C ALA A 55 1.32 13.21 -2.76
N VAL A 56 1.23 11.98 -3.25
CA VAL A 56 2.30 10.99 -3.18
C VAL A 56 2.52 10.36 -4.54
N LYS A 57 3.79 10.25 -4.94
CA LYS A 57 4.21 9.42 -6.05
C LYS A 57 4.89 8.16 -5.54
N TYR A 58 4.25 7.02 -5.74
CA TYR A 58 4.79 5.71 -5.41
C TYR A 58 5.62 5.15 -6.56
N HIS A 59 6.74 4.54 -6.22
CA HIS A 59 7.63 3.82 -7.12
C HIS A 59 7.72 2.37 -6.64
N LEU A 60 7.12 1.47 -7.40
CA LEU A 60 7.14 0.03 -7.17
C LEU A 60 8.35 -0.61 -7.86
N HIS A 61 8.56 -1.90 -7.57
CA HIS A 61 9.60 -2.68 -8.22
C HIS A 61 9.44 -2.71 -9.77
N PRO A 62 10.55 -2.71 -10.56
CA PRO A 62 10.49 -2.70 -12.02
C PRO A 62 9.77 -3.88 -12.68
N SER A 63 9.53 -4.98 -11.94
CA SER A 63 8.76 -6.12 -12.46
C SER A 63 7.27 -5.83 -12.67
N PHE A 64 6.75 -4.71 -12.13
CA PHE A 64 5.38 -4.29 -12.36
C PHE A 64 5.25 -3.61 -13.72
N LYS A 65 4.24 -3.98 -14.52
CA LYS A 65 3.95 -3.34 -15.82
C LYS A 65 3.73 -1.83 -15.67
N VAL A 66 3.02 -1.43 -14.63
CA VAL A 66 2.92 -0.05 -14.16
C VAL A 66 3.58 0.01 -12.80
N ASN A 67 4.72 0.68 -12.71
CA ASN A 67 5.54 0.75 -11.50
C ASN A 67 5.57 2.14 -10.87
N GLN A 68 4.78 3.09 -11.38
CA GLN A 68 4.64 4.42 -10.81
C GLN A 68 3.17 4.80 -10.70
N TYR A 69 2.80 5.34 -9.54
CA TYR A 69 1.43 5.78 -9.25
C TYR A 69 1.47 7.14 -8.56
N GLN A 70 0.67 8.08 -9.05
CA GLN A 70 0.47 9.36 -8.37
C GLN A 70 -0.92 9.39 -7.74
N ILE A 71 -0.97 9.70 -6.46
CA ILE A 71 -2.21 9.76 -5.67
C ILE A 71 -2.26 11.12 -4.97
N GLU A 72 -3.29 11.90 -5.26
CA GLU A 72 -3.59 13.12 -4.53
C GLU A 72 -4.30 12.79 -3.21
N ARG A 73 -3.98 13.56 -2.17
CA ARG A 73 -4.68 13.43 -0.89
C ARG A 73 -6.10 13.97 -1.04
N SER A 74 -7.08 13.22 -0.57
CA SER A 74 -8.48 13.64 -0.56
C SER A 74 -9.18 13.24 0.73
N LEU A 75 -10.41 13.73 0.94
CA LEU A 75 -11.23 13.29 2.08
C LEU A 75 -11.60 11.81 2.00
N SER A 76 -11.74 11.26 0.80
CA SER A 76 -12.03 9.84 0.57
C SER A 76 -10.79 8.94 0.63
N ASN A 77 -9.58 9.52 0.52
CA ASN A 77 -8.31 8.81 0.66
C ASN A 77 -7.27 9.66 1.42
N PRO A 78 -7.49 9.88 2.73
CA PRO A 78 -6.66 10.80 3.52
C PRO A 78 -5.23 10.29 3.76
N GLN A 79 -5.00 8.98 3.57
CA GLN A 79 -3.71 8.31 3.73
C GLN A 79 -2.99 8.09 2.38
N CYS A 80 -3.53 8.61 1.28
CA CYS A 80 -3.01 8.42 -0.08
C CYS A 80 -2.75 6.93 -0.39
N ALA A 81 -3.63 6.05 0.06
CA ALA A 81 -3.45 4.62 -0.02
C ALA A 81 -3.48 4.12 -1.47
N LEU A 82 -2.49 3.30 -1.82
CA LEU A 82 -2.37 2.56 -3.07
C LEU A 82 -2.65 1.08 -2.81
N VAL A 83 -3.48 0.46 -3.65
CA VAL A 83 -3.69 -0.98 -3.64
C VAL A 83 -2.84 -1.64 -4.71
N ILE A 84 -2.06 -2.65 -4.32
CA ILE A 84 -1.28 -3.49 -5.23
C ILE A 84 -1.66 -4.96 -5.07
N TRP A 85 -1.41 -5.75 -6.13
CA TRP A 85 -1.43 -7.20 -6.06
C TRP A 85 -0.01 -7.71 -6.17
N THR A 86 0.47 -8.44 -5.16
CA THR A 86 1.85 -8.95 -5.14
C THR A 86 1.94 -10.34 -4.52
N TRP A 87 2.91 -11.12 -4.96
CA TRP A 87 3.28 -12.39 -4.34
C TRP A 87 4.53 -12.29 -3.46
N GLY A 88 5.27 -11.18 -3.56
CA GLY A 88 6.56 -11.01 -2.89
C GLY A 88 6.73 -9.62 -2.27
N VAL A 89 7.78 -9.51 -1.46
CA VAL A 89 8.18 -8.28 -0.76
C VAL A 89 9.31 -7.57 -1.51
N PHE A 90 9.31 -6.25 -1.48
CA PHE A 90 10.27 -5.39 -2.16
C PHE A 90 10.28 -4.00 -1.51
N ASN A 91 11.28 -3.18 -1.83
CA ASN A 91 11.32 -1.79 -1.38
C ASN A 91 10.38 -0.93 -2.24
N VAL A 92 9.48 -0.19 -1.60
CA VAL A 92 8.67 0.86 -2.19
C VAL A 92 9.29 2.21 -1.82
N ARG A 93 9.56 3.02 -2.84
CA ARG A 93 9.93 4.43 -2.63
C ARG A 93 8.69 5.29 -2.82
N ALA A 94 8.51 6.28 -1.95
CA ALA A 94 7.46 7.29 -2.09
C ALA A 94 8.07 8.68 -2.08
N GLU A 95 7.65 9.51 -3.03
CA GLU A 95 7.92 10.96 -3.04
C GLU A 95 6.64 11.66 -2.58
N VAL A 96 6.68 12.25 -1.40
CA VAL A 96 5.54 12.90 -0.75
C VAL A 96 5.67 14.40 -0.95
N THR A 97 4.79 14.98 -1.77
CA THR A 97 4.70 16.42 -1.95
C THR A 97 3.83 17.00 -0.85
N LEU A 98 4.38 17.92 -0.07
CA LEU A 98 3.67 18.67 0.97
C LEU A 98 2.95 19.88 0.36
N ILE A 99 1.95 20.42 1.05
CA ILE A 99 1.21 21.63 0.64
C ILE A 99 2.14 22.85 0.51
N SER A 100 3.26 22.87 1.23
CA SER A 100 4.31 23.89 1.09
C SER A 100 5.09 23.80 -0.23
N GLY A 101 4.95 22.70 -0.98
CA GLY A 101 5.75 22.37 -2.16
C GLY A 101 7.03 21.60 -1.86
N GLU A 102 7.37 21.38 -0.58
CA GLU A 102 8.49 20.51 -0.18
C GLU A 102 8.22 19.04 -0.54
N VAL A 103 9.26 18.30 -0.90
CA VAL A 103 9.17 16.88 -1.24
C VAL A 103 9.97 16.06 -0.23
N LEU A 104 9.28 15.15 0.47
CA LEU A 104 9.89 14.15 1.34
C LEU A 104 10.08 12.84 0.58
N VAL A 105 11.22 12.18 0.76
CA VAL A 105 11.46 10.85 0.19
C VAL A 105 11.43 9.80 1.29
N LEU A 106 10.50 8.85 1.16
CA LEU A 106 10.34 7.73 2.08
C LEU A 106 10.68 6.43 1.36
N ASN A 107 11.27 5.49 2.09
CA ASN A 107 11.53 4.13 1.62
C ASN A 107 10.92 3.15 2.62
N HIS A 108 10.29 2.10 2.10
CA HIS A 108 9.65 1.09 2.92
C HIS A 108 9.78 -0.29 2.27
N TYR A 109 10.44 -1.21 2.96
CA TYR A 109 10.44 -2.61 2.56
C TYR A 109 9.14 -3.25 3.02
N LEU A 110 8.39 -3.86 2.10
CA LEU A 110 7.09 -4.46 2.44
C LEU A 110 7.21 -5.52 3.54
N THR A 111 6.28 -5.47 4.50
CA THR A 111 6.24 -6.31 5.71
C THR A 111 4.94 -7.08 5.87
N TYR A 112 4.00 -6.98 4.92
CA TYR A 112 2.69 -7.64 4.98
C TYR A 112 2.73 -9.16 5.29
N PRO A 113 3.76 -9.96 4.93
CA PRO A 113 3.79 -11.36 5.32
C PRO A 113 3.89 -11.58 6.83
N GLU A 114 4.40 -10.61 7.60
CA GLU A 114 4.47 -10.69 9.06
C GLU A 114 3.07 -10.79 9.68
N ALA A 115 2.06 -10.18 9.04
CA ALA A 115 0.67 -10.28 9.45
C ALA A 115 0.19 -11.75 9.48
N PHE A 116 0.72 -12.63 8.63
CA PHE A 116 0.35 -14.06 8.62
C PHE A 116 0.65 -14.77 9.95
N SER A 117 1.66 -14.28 10.69
CA SER A 117 2.10 -14.90 11.94
C SER A 117 1.58 -14.19 13.18
N LEU A 118 1.34 -12.88 13.09
CA LEU A 118 0.95 -12.04 14.23
C LEU A 118 -0.57 -12.02 14.45
N GLU A 119 -1.35 -12.22 13.39
CA GLU A 119 -2.80 -12.10 13.44
C GLU A 119 -3.44 -13.48 13.60
N LYS A 120 -3.96 -13.75 14.80
CA LYS A 120 -4.53 -15.06 15.17
C LYS A 120 -5.80 -15.42 14.38
N GLU A 121 -6.49 -14.42 13.82
CA GLU A 121 -7.75 -14.59 13.09
C GLU A 121 -7.76 -13.71 11.83
N ILE A 122 -7.10 -14.18 10.77
CA ILE A 122 -7.25 -13.59 9.44
C ILE A 122 -8.39 -14.31 8.72
N GLU A 123 -9.43 -13.57 8.33
CA GLU A 123 -10.42 -14.07 7.39
C GLU A 123 -9.88 -13.94 5.96
N TRP A 124 -9.61 -15.08 5.32
CA TRP A 124 -9.12 -15.14 3.95
C TRP A 124 -10.27 -15.15 2.96
N VAL A 125 -10.35 -14.09 2.16
CA VAL A 125 -11.39 -13.93 1.14
C VAL A 125 -10.78 -14.11 -0.25
N PRO A 126 -11.23 -15.09 -1.06
CA PRO A 126 -10.81 -15.15 -2.45
C PRO A 126 -11.34 -13.91 -3.17
N ALA A 127 -10.50 -13.27 -3.99
CA ALA A 127 -11.00 -12.19 -4.85
C ALA A 127 -12.09 -12.77 -5.76
N SER A 128 -13.29 -12.19 -5.72
CA SER A 128 -14.37 -12.55 -6.64
C SER A 128 -13.84 -12.44 -8.07
N SER A 129 -14.11 -13.46 -8.88
CA SER A 129 -13.71 -13.57 -10.28
C SER A 129 -14.43 -12.51 -11.12
N GLY A 130 -14.01 -11.26 -10.99
CA GLY A 130 -14.31 -10.20 -11.94
C GLY A 130 -13.50 -10.44 -13.20
N SER A 131 -14.21 -10.57 -14.31
CA SER A 131 -13.74 -10.83 -15.67
C SER A 131 -12.41 -10.14 -15.98
N LEU A 132 -11.43 -10.93 -16.42
CA LEU A 132 -10.29 -10.45 -17.18
C LEU A 132 -10.83 -9.69 -18.41
N GLN A 133 -10.66 -8.38 -18.46
CA GLN A 133 -10.59 -7.69 -19.74
C GLN A 133 -9.11 -7.61 -20.11
N HIS A 134 -8.81 -8.22 -21.25
CA HIS A 134 -7.49 -8.35 -21.88
C HIS A 134 -6.88 -7.00 -22.25
#